data_AF-A0A183EDD4-F1
#
_entry.id   AF-A0A183EDD4-F1
#
_cell.length_a   1.000
_cell.length_b   1.000
_cell.length_c   1.000
_cell.angle_alpha   90.00
_cell.angle_beta   90.00
_cell.angle_gamma   90.00
#
_symmetry.space_group_name_H-M   'P 1'
#
loop_
_entity.id
_entity.type
_entity.pdbx_description
1 polymer ?
#
loop_
_entity_poly.entity_id
_entity_poly.type
_entity_poly.pdbx_seq_one_letter_code
_entity_poly.pdbx_strand_id
1 'polypeptide(L)'
;MRHLDLIRILDESQSQAVRGKAEMMSVECDRILGQCHRRKKTLNKILDESRAWDNLRNALNIWLTEVQERVTSGSKIDAANEETLKQELKEIHEVAGTIDEMKLKMDELNKRGNALLDRYRADEGHNLSHATSKLNTLWSKFNDNVRIRRAVLEAALRARNDFHAALEQLETWMDGVDASLTQLNEATSNIQALKDSIKRKGWIEDEKNVRVDMDAHRDVIRSVEDMGSQLIHRVEDSKERERLGERLSHVSIRWRHLVGLADAIRLLLFHLTYL
;
A
#
# COMPACT_ATOMS: atom_id res chain seq x y z
N MET A 1 -35.86 -57.08 -1.83
CA MET A 1 -37.29 -57.27 -2.14
C MET A 1 -37.46 -56.88 -3.61
N ARG A 2 -37.80 -57.82 -4.50
CA ARG A 2 -37.89 -57.53 -5.94
C ARG A 2 -39.13 -56.65 -6.14
N HIS A 3 -38.98 -55.47 -6.74
CA HIS A 3 -40.04 -54.46 -6.84
C HIS A 3 -41.29 -54.92 -7.63
N LEU A 4 -41.20 -56.05 -8.33
CA LEU A 4 -42.33 -56.76 -8.94
C LEU A 4 -43.41 -57.15 -7.91
N ASP A 5 -43.04 -57.41 -6.66
CA ASP A 5 -43.99 -57.77 -5.59
C ASP A 5 -44.90 -56.59 -5.19
N LEU A 6 -44.50 -55.34 -5.47
CA LEU A 6 -45.25 -54.12 -5.11
C LEU A 6 -46.35 -53.76 -6.11
N ILE A 7 -46.23 -54.16 -7.38
CA ILE A 7 -47.22 -53.78 -8.41
C ILE A 7 -48.44 -54.71 -8.40
N ARG A 8 -48.38 -55.85 -7.68
CA ARG A 8 -49.53 -56.74 -7.49
C ARG A 8 -50.24 -57.03 -8.81
N ILE A 9 -49.47 -57.17 -9.90
CA ILE A 9 -49.96 -57.85 -11.10
C ILE A 9 -50.03 -59.32 -10.69
N LEU A 10 -51.10 -59.65 -9.96
CA LEU A 10 -51.53 -61.02 -9.81
C LEU A 10 -51.87 -61.46 -11.23
N ASP A 11 -50.93 -62.19 -11.83
CA ASP A 11 -51.04 -62.75 -13.17
C ASP A 11 -52.08 -63.88 -13.16
N GLU A 12 -53.33 -63.51 -12.92
CA GLU A 12 -54.49 -64.41 -12.91
C GLU A 12 -55.19 -64.41 -14.29
N SER A 13 -54.74 -63.57 -15.24
CA SER A 13 -55.31 -63.49 -16.58
C SER A 13 -54.69 -64.51 -17.52
N GLN A 14 -55.50 -65.42 -18.06
CA GLN A 14 -55.04 -66.34 -19.11
C GLN A 14 -54.79 -65.65 -20.47
N SER A 15 -55.17 -64.38 -20.63
CA SER A 15 -55.03 -63.62 -21.88
C SER A 15 -53.57 -63.26 -22.18
N GLN A 16 -53.04 -63.79 -23.28
CA GLN A 16 -51.67 -63.52 -23.74
C GLN A 16 -51.41 -62.03 -24.01
N ALA A 17 -52.42 -61.29 -24.50
CA ALA A 17 -52.29 -59.86 -24.76
C ALA A 17 -52.15 -59.03 -23.48
N VAL A 18 -52.79 -59.46 -22.38
CA VAL A 18 -52.70 -58.80 -21.07
C VAL A 18 -51.32 -59.05 -20.46
N ARG A 19 -50.83 -60.30 -20.50
CA ARG A 19 -49.48 -60.66 -20.06
C ARG A 19 -48.39 -59.90 -20.80
N GLY A 20 -48.46 -59.82 -22.13
CA GLY A 20 -47.49 -59.05 -22.91
C GLY A 20 -47.49 -57.55 -22.56
N LYS A 21 -48.66 -56.95 -22.30
CA LYS A 21 -48.74 -55.55 -21.84
C LYS A 21 -48.17 -55.36 -20.43
N ALA A 22 -48.41 -56.31 -19.52
CA ALA A 22 -47.86 -56.28 -18.17
C ALA A 22 -46.32 -56.40 -18.16
N GLU A 23 -45.75 -57.28 -18.99
CA GLU A 23 -44.31 -57.41 -19.16
C GLU A 23 -43.69 -56.12 -19.72
N MET A 24 -44.28 -55.53 -20.76
CA MET A 24 -43.84 -54.23 -21.29
C MET A 24 -43.88 -53.12 -20.22
N MET A 25 -44.96 -53.07 -19.43
CA MET A 25 -45.08 -52.13 -18.32
C MET A 25 -43.99 -52.35 -17.27
N SER A 26 -43.68 -53.60 -16.93
CA SER A 26 -42.62 -53.92 -15.98
C SER A 26 -41.25 -53.43 -16.45
N VAL A 27 -40.90 -53.69 -17.73
CA VAL A 27 -39.64 -53.22 -18.33
C VAL A 27 -39.56 -51.69 -18.30
N GLU A 28 -40.67 -51.02 -18.60
CA GLU A 28 -40.77 -49.57 -18.58
C GLU A 28 -40.64 -48.99 -17.16
N CYS A 29 -41.25 -49.63 -16.16
CA CYS A 29 -41.09 -49.28 -14.75
C CYS A 29 -39.62 -49.41 -14.31
N ASP A 30 -38.95 -50.52 -14.63
CA ASP A 30 -37.53 -50.72 -14.30
C ASP A 30 -36.64 -49.67 -14.98
N ARG A 31 -36.95 -49.32 -16.24
CA ARG A 31 -36.27 -48.26 -16.99
C ARG A 31 -36.39 -46.91 -16.29
N ILE A 32 -37.61 -46.51 -15.91
CA ILE A 32 -37.89 -45.24 -15.22
C ILE A 32 -37.23 -45.23 -13.83
N LEU A 33 -37.32 -46.30 -13.06
CA LEU A 33 -36.67 -46.42 -11.75
C LEU A 33 -35.14 -46.28 -11.87
N GLY A 34 -34.53 -46.90 -12.88
CA GLY A 34 -33.11 -46.75 -13.18
C GLY A 34 -32.74 -45.30 -13.52
N GLN A 35 -33.57 -44.61 -14.32
CA GLN A 35 -33.37 -43.19 -14.63
C GLN A 35 -33.49 -42.31 -13.39
N CYS A 36 -34.49 -42.53 -12.54
CA CYS A 36 -34.66 -41.83 -11.27
C CYS A 36 -33.46 -42.02 -10.34
N HIS A 37 -32.93 -43.25 -10.24
CA HIS A 37 -31.73 -43.55 -9.44
C HIS A 37 -30.50 -42.80 -9.94
N ARG A 38 -30.26 -42.80 -11.27
CA ARG A 38 -29.15 -42.04 -11.87
C ARG A 38 -29.30 -40.55 -11.62
N ARG A 39 -30.50 -39.99 -11.83
CA ARG A 39 -30.78 -38.57 -11.59
C ARG A 39 -30.56 -38.19 -10.13
N LYS A 40 -31.02 -39.01 -9.18
CA LYS A 40 -30.77 -38.81 -7.74
C LYS A 40 -29.27 -38.77 -7.43
N LYS A 41 -28.47 -39.70 -7.96
CA LYS A 41 -27.02 -39.72 -7.77
C LYS A 41 -26.35 -38.46 -8.31
N THR A 42 -26.75 -38.00 -9.50
CA THR A 42 -26.24 -36.75 -10.09
C THR A 42 -26.62 -35.54 -9.26
N LEU A 43 -27.87 -35.43 -8.84
CA LEU A 43 -28.36 -34.30 -8.03
C LEU A 43 -27.65 -34.22 -6.67
N ASN A 44 -27.44 -35.36 -6.00
CA ASN A 44 -26.68 -35.38 -4.75
C ASN A 44 -25.24 -34.87 -4.95
N LYS A 45 -24.57 -35.28 -6.03
CA LYS A 45 -23.22 -34.81 -6.34
C LYS A 45 -23.16 -33.30 -6.62
N ILE A 46 -24.14 -32.77 -7.35
CA ILE A 46 -24.25 -31.31 -7.60
C ILE A 46 -24.51 -30.57 -6.29
N LEU A 47 -25.38 -31.09 -5.43
CA LEU A 47 -25.69 -30.49 -4.14
C LEU A 47 -24.45 -30.40 -3.24
N ASP A 48 -23.68 -31.48 -3.14
CA ASP A 48 -22.46 -31.53 -2.33
C ASP A 48 -21.39 -30.56 -2.85
N GLU A 49 -21.19 -30.51 -4.16
CA GLU A 49 -20.25 -29.56 -4.79
C GLU A 49 -20.71 -28.11 -4.65
N SER A 50 -22.02 -27.85 -4.78
CA SER A 50 -22.61 -26.51 -4.59
C SER A 50 -22.44 -26.02 -3.16
N ARG A 51 -22.62 -26.89 -2.16
CA ARG A 51 -22.39 -26.56 -0.74
C ARG A 51 -20.92 -26.25 -0.48
N ALA A 52 -20.01 -27.06 -1.03
CA ALA A 52 -18.58 -26.82 -0.86
C ALA A 52 -18.13 -25.50 -1.51
N TRP A 53 -18.65 -25.18 -2.71
CA TRP A 53 -18.40 -23.92 -3.38
C TRP A 53 -18.95 -22.72 -2.59
N ASP A 54 -20.18 -22.81 -2.08
CA ASP A 54 -20.79 -21.71 -1.34
C ASP A 54 -20.10 -21.47 0.01
N ASN A 55 -19.70 -22.52 0.72
CA ASN A 55 -18.91 -22.40 1.95
C ASN A 55 -17.60 -21.66 1.71
N LEU A 56 -16.87 -22.02 0.64
CA LEU A 56 -15.61 -21.37 0.29
C LEU A 56 -15.83 -19.91 -0.14
N ARG A 57 -16.88 -19.65 -0.91
CA ARG A 57 -17.28 -18.29 -1.31
C ARG A 57 -17.60 -17.44 -0.09
N ASN A 58 -18.35 -17.96 0.88
CA ASN A 58 -18.73 -17.22 2.07
C ASN A 58 -17.50 -16.92 2.93
N ALA A 59 -16.62 -17.90 3.13
CA ALA A 59 -15.35 -17.69 3.84
C ALA A 59 -14.48 -16.60 3.19
N LEU A 60 -14.32 -16.64 1.86
CA LEU A 60 -13.57 -15.62 1.11
C LEU A 60 -14.22 -14.24 1.18
N ASN A 61 -15.55 -14.14 1.12
CA ASN A 61 -16.24 -12.85 1.25
C ASN A 61 -16.09 -12.24 2.65
N ILE A 62 -16.20 -13.06 3.70
CA ILE A 62 -16.00 -12.60 5.07
C ILE A 62 -14.59 -12.06 5.23
N TRP A 63 -13.59 -12.87 4.85
CA TRP A 63 -12.19 -12.47 4.92
C TRP A 63 -11.90 -11.20 4.10
N LEU A 64 -12.41 -11.11 2.87
CA LEU A 64 -12.23 -9.92 2.04
C LEU A 64 -12.85 -8.69 2.69
N THR A 65 -14.03 -8.81 3.30
CA THR A 65 -14.71 -7.69 3.94
C THR A 65 -13.91 -7.18 5.14
N GLU A 66 -13.49 -8.10 6.03
CA GLU A 66 -12.71 -7.78 7.23
C GLU A 66 -11.36 -7.14 6.89
N VAL A 67 -10.66 -7.66 5.89
CA VAL A 67 -9.32 -7.20 5.55
C VAL A 67 -9.35 -5.97 4.64
N GLN A 68 -10.33 -5.85 3.74
CA GLN A 68 -10.47 -4.67 2.89
C GLN A 68 -10.75 -3.40 3.70
N GLU A 69 -11.51 -3.50 4.79
CA GLU A 69 -11.72 -2.38 5.70
C GLU A 69 -10.38 -1.89 6.25
N ARG A 70 -9.53 -2.77 6.79
CA ARG A 70 -8.18 -2.42 7.28
C ARG A 70 -7.30 -1.72 6.25
N VAL A 71 -7.37 -2.12 4.98
CA VAL A 71 -6.58 -1.52 3.89
C VAL A 71 -7.12 -0.14 3.47
N THR A 72 -8.44 0.06 3.58
CA THR A 72 -9.12 1.27 3.06
C THR A 72 -9.44 2.31 4.13
N SER A 73 -9.54 1.91 5.39
CA SER A 73 -9.80 2.80 6.54
C SER A 73 -8.55 3.51 7.06
N GLY A 74 -7.41 3.36 6.39
CA GLY A 74 -6.15 3.99 6.78
C GLY A 74 -6.25 5.52 6.80
N SER A 75 -5.43 6.15 7.64
CA SER A 75 -5.35 7.60 7.78
C SER A 75 -4.99 8.31 6.46
N LYS A 76 -5.26 9.61 6.39
CA LYS A 76 -4.78 10.42 5.28
C LYS A 76 -3.26 10.51 5.37
N ILE A 77 -2.58 10.00 4.34
CA ILE A 77 -1.11 9.84 4.29
C ILE A 77 -0.36 11.14 4.65
N ASP A 78 -0.84 12.25 4.10
CA ASP A 78 -0.22 13.56 4.29
C ASP A 78 -0.41 14.11 5.72
N ALA A 79 -1.44 13.65 6.41
CA ALA A 79 -1.82 14.13 7.73
C ALA A 79 -1.29 13.28 8.89
N ALA A 80 -1.09 11.99 8.65
CA ALA A 80 -0.63 11.05 9.65
C ALA A 80 0.78 11.38 10.14
N ASN A 81 1.08 11.10 11.40
CA ASN A 81 2.46 11.16 11.89
C ASN A 81 3.27 9.93 11.43
N GLU A 82 4.59 10.00 11.58
CA GLU A 82 5.50 8.94 11.11
C GLU A 82 5.21 7.58 11.76
N GLU A 83 4.85 7.57 13.05
CA GLU A 83 4.52 6.36 13.79
C GLU A 83 3.26 5.68 13.24
N THR A 84 2.22 6.45 12.95
CA THR A 84 0.98 5.94 12.34
C THR A 84 1.26 5.34 10.96
N LEU A 85 2.04 6.02 10.12
CA LEU A 85 2.41 5.52 8.78
C LEU A 85 3.20 4.20 8.87
N LYS A 86 4.12 4.08 9.82
CA LYS A 86 4.89 2.84 10.07
C LYS A 86 4.00 1.70 10.53
N GLN A 87 3.06 1.98 11.44
CA GLN A 87 2.12 0.99 11.94
C GLN A 87 1.20 0.49 10.83
N GLU A 88 0.63 1.39 10.01
CA GLU A 88 -0.18 1.01 8.87
C GLU A 88 0.62 0.21 7.83
N LEU A 89 1.86 0.60 7.54
CA LEU A 89 2.70 -0.16 6.62
C LEU A 89 2.96 -1.58 7.14
N LYS A 90 3.15 -1.77 8.45
CA LYS A 90 3.27 -3.08 9.06
C LYS A 90 2.00 -3.91 8.86
N GLU A 91 0.82 -3.33 9.08
CA GLU A 91 -0.46 -4.01 8.85
C GLU A 91 -0.63 -4.42 7.38
N ILE A 92 -0.25 -3.56 6.44
CA ILE A 92 -0.27 -3.88 5.01
C ILE A 92 0.68 -5.05 4.67
N HIS A 93 1.82 -5.16 5.34
CA HIS A 93 2.72 -6.31 5.19
C HIS A 93 2.10 -7.60 5.74
N GLU A 94 1.44 -7.54 6.90
CA GLU A 94 0.72 -8.69 7.46
C GLU A 94 -0.38 -9.18 6.51
N VAL A 95 -1.16 -8.24 5.96
CA VAL A 95 -2.19 -8.53 4.95
C VAL A 95 -1.56 -9.17 3.71
N ALA A 96 -0.48 -8.59 3.19
CA ALA A 96 0.21 -9.13 2.02
C ALA A 96 0.70 -10.57 2.25
N GLY A 97 1.15 -10.90 3.47
CA GLY A 97 1.57 -12.26 3.84
C GLY A 97 0.45 -13.31 3.77
N THR A 98 -0.81 -12.90 3.83
CA THR A 98 -1.98 -13.81 3.73
C THR A 98 -2.51 -13.97 2.30
N ILE A 99 -2.08 -13.13 1.36
CA ILE A 99 -2.61 -13.10 -0.01
C ILE A 99 -2.39 -14.41 -0.75
N ASP A 100 -1.22 -15.04 -0.60
CA ASP A 100 -0.90 -16.28 -1.31
C ASP A 100 -1.81 -17.44 -0.89
N GLU A 101 -2.12 -17.56 0.40
CA GLU A 101 -3.08 -18.57 0.88
C GLU A 101 -4.49 -18.29 0.32
N MET A 102 -4.93 -17.03 0.35
CA MET A 102 -6.25 -16.68 -0.17
C MET A 102 -6.34 -16.83 -1.70
N LYS A 103 -5.23 -16.63 -2.42
CA LYS A 103 -5.15 -16.88 -3.86
C LYS A 103 -5.41 -18.35 -4.17
N LEU A 104 -4.83 -19.28 -3.40
CA LEU A 104 -5.11 -20.71 -3.56
C LEU A 104 -6.59 -21.02 -3.33
N LYS A 105 -7.22 -20.38 -2.35
CA LYS A 105 -8.67 -20.52 -2.09
C LYS A 105 -9.52 -19.93 -3.23
N MET A 106 -9.13 -18.79 -3.80
CA MET A 106 -9.77 -18.22 -4.99
C MET A 106 -9.66 -19.15 -6.20
N ASP A 107 -8.49 -19.76 -6.42
CA ASP A 107 -8.27 -20.72 -7.50
C ASP A 107 -9.12 -21.99 -7.31
N GLU A 108 -9.21 -22.51 -6.07
CA GLU A 108 -10.09 -23.62 -5.73
C GLU A 108 -11.57 -23.27 -5.95
N LEU A 109 -11.99 -22.07 -5.54
CA LEU A 109 -13.34 -21.58 -5.75
C LEU A 109 -13.69 -21.53 -7.24
N ASN A 110 -12.80 -20.95 -8.05
CA ASN A 110 -12.98 -20.85 -9.50
C ASN A 110 -13.04 -22.24 -10.14
N LYS A 111 -12.16 -23.16 -9.73
CA LYS A 111 -12.17 -24.55 -10.20
C LYS A 111 -13.49 -25.26 -9.89
N ARG A 112 -14.00 -25.11 -8.66
CA ARG A 112 -15.29 -25.68 -8.24
C ARG A 112 -16.46 -25.04 -8.97
N GLY A 113 -16.42 -23.72 -9.18
CA GLY A 113 -17.44 -22.98 -9.93
C GLY A 113 -17.56 -23.45 -11.38
N ASN A 114 -16.41 -23.58 -12.07
CA ASN A 114 -16.39 -24.10 -13.44
C ASN A 114 -16.90 -25.55 -13.53
N ALA A 115 -16.48 -26.41 -12.61
CA ALA A 115 -16.95 -27.81 -12.58
C ALA A 115 -18.47 -27.94 -12.34
N LEU A 116 -19.07 -26.99 -11.61
CA LEU A 116 -20.52 -26.90 -11.43
C LEU A 116 -21.21 -26.39 -12.71
N LEU A 117 -20.66 -25.34 -13.34
CA LEU A 117 -21.20 -24.80 -14.60
C LEU A 117 -21.23 -25.84 -15.73
N ASP A 118 -20.23 -26.73 -15.80
CA ASP A 118 -20.20 -27.85 -16.75
C ASP A 118 -21.35 -28.86 -16.56
N ARG A 119 -22.00 -28.86 -15.38
CA ARG A 119 -23.06 -29.80 -15.00
C ARG A 119 -24.45 -29.19 -14.98
N TYR A 120 -24.56 -27.88 -14.86
CA TYR A 120 -25.82 -27.15 -14.92
C TYR A 120 -26.31 -27.03 -16.37
N ARG A 121 -27.63 -26.92 -16.57
CA ARG A 121 -28.16 -26.43 -17.85
C ARG A 121 -27.83 -24.94 -17.98
N ALA A 122 -27.67 -24.43 -19.20
CA ALA A 122 -27.21 -23.07 -19.47
C ALA A 122 -27.97 -21.98 -18.69
N ASP A 123 -29.29 -22.16 -18.50
CA ASP A 123 -30.16 -21.20 -17.80
C ASP A 123 -30.02 -21.25 -16.27
N GLU A 124 -29.48 -22.33 -15.70
CA GLU A 124 -29.34 -22.54 -14.25
C GLU A 124 -27.97 -22.05 -13.72
N GLY A 125 -26.98 -21.88 -14.59
CA GLY A 125 -25.60 -21.50 -14.22
C GLY A 125 -25.36 -19.99 -14.09
N HIS A 126 -26.29 -19.15 -14.54
CA HIS A 126 -26.11 -17.69 -14.61
C HIS A 126 -25.77 -17.06 -13.25
N ASN A 127 -26.50 -17.43 -12.20
CA ASN A 127 -26.28 -16.90 -10.84
C ASN A 127 -24.90 -17.31 -10.28
N LEU A 128 -24.48 -18.55 -10.54
CA LEU A 128 -23.17 -19.05 -10.13
C LEU A 128 -22.04 -18.29 -10.85
N SER A 129 -22.18 -18.08 -12.16
CA SER A 129 -21.24 -17.31 -12.97
C SER A 129 -21.12 -15.86 -12.47
N HIS A 130 -22.26 -15.18 -12.25
CA HIS A 130 -22.28 -13.83 -11.69
C HIS A 130 -21.63 -13.74 -10.32
N ALA A 131 -21.94 -14.66 -9.41
CA ALA A 131 -21.38 -14.66 -8.07
C ALA A 131 -19.86 -14.91 -8.08
N THR A 132 -19.38 -15.79 -8.96
CA THR A 132 -17.94 -16.07 -9.17
C THR A 132 -17.24 -14.84 -9.74
N SER A 133 -17.79 -14.24 -10.79
CA SER A 133 -17.25 -13.04 -11.43
C SER A 133 -17.20 -11.84 -10.47
N LYS A 134 -18.23 -11.65 -9.66
CA LYS A 134 -18.27 -10.58 -8.64
C LYS A 134 -17.12 -10.76 -7.64
N LEU A 135 -16.93 -11.97 -7.13
CA LEU A 135 -15.87 -12.24 -6.16
C LEU A 135 -14.47 -12.10 -6.77
N ASN A 136 -14.26 -12.56 -8.01
CA ASN A 136 -13.00 -12.31 -8.75
C ASN A 136 -12.72 -10.81 -8.93
N THR A 137 -13.76 -10.02 -9.22
CA THR A 137 -13.62 -8.55 -9.36
C THR A 137 -13.23 -7.90 -8.02
N LEU A 138 -13.87 -8.31 -6.92
CA LEU A 138 -13.53 -7.82 -5.58
C LEU A 138 -12.11 -8.20 -5.19
N TRP A 139 -11.72 -9.46 -5.45
CA TRP A 139 -10.36 -9.95 -5.23
C TRP A 139 -9.32 -9.15 -6.02
N SER A 140 -9.55 -8.88 -7.30
CA SER A 140 -8.63 -8.06 -8.11
C SER A 140 -8.49 -6.64 -7.54
N LYS A 141 -9.62 -5.98 -7.24
CA LYS A 141 -9.61 -4.63 -6.65
C LYS A 141 -8.90 -4.58 -5.31
N PHE A 142 -9.11 -5.60 -4.47
CA PHE A 142 -8.43 -5.73 -3.20
C PHE A 142 -6.90 -5.79 -3.36
N ASN A 143 -6.41 -6.63 -4.29
CA ASN A 143 -4.97 -6.72 -4.57
C ASN A 143 -4.39 -5.39 -5.06
N ASP A 144 -5.11 -4.69 -5.94
CA ASP A 144 -4.70 -3.36 -6.39
C ASP A 144 -4.64 -2.35 -5.25
N ASN A 145 -5.66 -2.34 -4.38
CA ASN A 145 -5.71 -1.48 -3.20
C ASN A 145 -4.54 -1.73 -2.25
N VAL A 146 -4.22 -3.00 -1.97
CA VAL A 146 -3.06 -3.36 -1.12
C VAL A 146 -1.76 -2.86 -1.76
N ARG A 147 -1.57 -3.07 -3.07
CA ARG A 147 -0.36 -2.62 -3.78
C ARG A 147 -0.21 -1.11 -3.76
N ILE A 148 -1.30 -0.39 -4.07
CA ILE A 148 -1.32 1.07 -4.11
C ILE A 148 -1.07 1.63 -2.71
N ARG A 149 -1.80 1.14 -1.70
CA ARG A 149 -1.65 1.61 -0.31
C ARG A 149 -0.23 1.41 0.19
N ARG A 150 0.37 0.24 -0.06
CA ARG A 150 1.77 -0.02 0.28
C ARG A 150 2.72 0.97 -0.37
N ALA A 151 2.61 1.16 -1.69
CA ALA A 151 3.51 2.04 -2.44
C ALA A 151 3.42 3.49 -1.95
N VAL A 152 2.21 3.97 -1.64
CA VAL A 152 2.02 5.33 -1.13
C VAL A 152 2.59 5.49 0.27
N LEU A 153 2.39 4.52 1.18
CA LEU A 153 2.97 4.54 2.52
C LEU A 153 4.50 4.53 2.48
N GLU A 154 5.11 3.66 1.66
CA GLU A 154 6.55 3.60 1.47
C GLU A 154 7.13 4.88 0.87
N ALA A 155 6.45 5.47 -0.12
CA ALA A 155 6.86 6.73 -0.73
C ALA A 155 6.82 7.89 0.28
N ALA A 156 5.76 7.97 1.09
CA ALA A 156 5.61 9.01 2.10
C ALA A 156 6.68 8.91 3.20
N LEU A 157 6.93 7.70 3.72
CA LEU A 157 7.98 7.46 4.72
C LEU A 157 9.37 7.77 4.16
N ARG A 158 9.64 7.37 2.91
CA ARG A 158 10.92 7.69 2.24
C ARG A 158 11.09 9.20 2.10
N ALA A 159 10.09 9.91 1.59
CA ALA A 159 10.16 11.37 1.43
C ALA A 159 10.42 12.10 2.75
N ARG A 160 9.79 11.65 3.86
CA ARG A 160 10.05 12.20 5.20
C ARG A 160 11.47 11.93 5.67
N ASN A 161 11.97 10.70 5.49
CA ASN A 161 13.33 10.35 5.86
C ASN A 161 14.36 11.15 5.05
N ASP A 162 14.16 11.28 3.75
CA ASP A 162 15.04 12.04 2.86
C ASP A 162 15.05 13.52 3.25
N PHE A 163 13.89 14.10 3.59
CA PHE A 163 13.79 15.46 4.11
C PHE A 163 14.53 15.63 5.43
N HIS A 164 14.34 14.73 6.40
CA HIS A 164 15.02 14.81 7.69
C HIS A 164 16.54 14.66 7.55
N ALA A 165 17.00 13.77 6.68
CA ALA A 165 18.42 13.61 6.37
C ALA A 165 19.00 14.87 5.70
N ALA A 166 18.28 15.48 4.75
CA ALA A 166 18.70 16.72 4.12
C ALA A 166 18.77 17.89 5.12
N LEU A 167 17.81 17.98 6.04
CA LEU A 167 17.80 18.98 7.10
C LEU A 167 19.00 18.81 8.06
N GLU A 168 19.30 17.57 8.47
CA GLU A 168 20.44 17.28 9.35
C GLU A 168 21.79 17.55 8.67
N GLN A 169 21.92 17.20 7.38
CA GLN A 169 23.10 17.54 6.57
C GLN A 169 23.28 19.05 6.45
N LEU A 170 22.19 19.79 6.23
CA LEU A 170 22.21 21.25 6.19
C LEU A 170 22.62 21.84 7.55
N GLU A 171 22.05 21.38 8.65
CA GLU A 171 22.40 21.82 10.01
C GLU A 171 23.90 21.62 10.28
N THR A 172 24.44 20.44 9.92
CA THR A 172 25.87 20.11 10.05
C THR A 172 26.75 20.98 9.16
N TRP A 173 26.35 21.22 7.92
CA TRP A 173 27.07 22.11 7.02
C TRP A 173 27.12 23.54 7.57
N MET A 174 26.01 24.03 8.13
CA MET A 174 25.97 25.35 8.76
C MET A 174 26.91 25.44 9.96
N ASP A 175 27.16 24.35 10.71
CA ASP A 175 28.18 24.29 11.77
C ASP A 175 29.59 24.55 11.22
N GLY A 176 29.93 23.94 10.07
CA GLY A 176 31.21 24.16 9.42
C GLY A 176 31.41 25.59 8.92
N VAL A 177 30.37 26.18 8.31
CA VAL A 177 30.39 27.58 7.85
C VAL A 177 30.50 28.54 9.03
N ASP A 178 29.74 28.32 10.10
CA ASP A 178 29.77 29.15 11.31
C ASP A 178 31.15 29.14 11.97
N ALA A 179 31.78 27.97 12.10
CA ALA A 179 33.14 27.85 12.63
C ALA A 179 34.16 28.60 11.75
N SER A 180 34.07 28.45 10.43
CA SER A 180 34.97 29.10 9.47
C SER A 180 34.82 30.63 9.51
N LEU A 181 33.58 31.13 9.53
CA LEU A 181 33.30 32.56 9.62
C LEU A 181 33.69 33.13 10.98
N THR A 182 33.50 32.39 12.07
CA THR A 182 33.93 32.82 13.42
C THR A 182 35.44 32.97 13.48
N GLN A 183 36.19 31.98 13.01
CA GLN A 183 37.65 32.04 12.95
C GLN A 183 38.13 33.21 12.09
N LEU A 184 37.50 33.42 10.93
CA LEU A 184 37.84 34.50 10.02
C LEU A 184 37.49 35.87 10.61
N ASN A 185 36.36 35.99 11.32
CA ASN A 185 35.96 37.20 12.02
C ASN A 185 36.95 37.56 13.13
N GLU A 186 37.37 36.59 13.94
CA GLU A 186 38.38 36.80 14.98
C GLU A 186 39.72 37.27 14.37
N ALA A 187 40.18 36.60 13.32
CA ALA A 187 41.42 36.95 12.63
C ALA A 187 41.39 38.36 11.99
N THR A 188 40.23 38.78 11.48
CA THR A 188 40.04 40.05 10.78
C THR A 188 39.61 41.20 11.69
N SER A 189 39.19 40.93 12.93
CA SER A 189 38.78 41.95 13.90
C SER A 189 39.90 42.95 14.27
N ASN A 190 41.16 42.54 14.13
CA ASN A 190 42.32 43.39 14.42
C ASN A 190 42.78 44.17 13.17
N ILE A 191 42.42 45.46 13.11
CA ILE A 191 42.78 46.38 12.01
C ILE A 191 44.30 46.45 11.74
N GLN A 192 45.14 46.29 12.77
CA GLN A 192 46.59 46.32 12.59
C GLN A 192 47.09 45.04 11.90
N ALA A 193 46.49 43.88 12.19
CA ALA A 193 46.81 42.63 11.51
C ALA A 193 46.39 42.66 10.03
N LEU A 194 45.32 43.40 9.70
CA LEU A 194 44.91 43.62 8.32
C LEU A 194 45.95 44.38 7.48
N LYS A 195 46.90 45.14 8.06
CA LYS A 195 47.95 45.82 7.29
C LYS A 195 49.00 44.85 6.73
N ASP A 196 49.09 43.63 7.25
CA ASP A 196 49.93 42.58 6.69
C ASP A 196 49.30 42.06 5.39
N SER A 197 49.93 42.41 4.25
CA SER A 197 49.44 42.07 2.92
C SER A 197 49.36 40.56 2.67
N ILE A 198 50.24 39.76 3.30
CA ILE A 198 50.26 38.30 3.12
C ILE A 198 49.07 37.69 3.86
N LYS A 199 48.87 38.06 5.13
CA LYS A 199 47.72 37.57 5.92
C LYS A 199 46.39 37.99 5.32
N ARG A 200 46.26 39.26 4.92
CA ARG A 200 45.03 39.77 4.29
C ARG A 200 44.68 39.00 3.01
N LYS A 201 45.67 38.70 2.15
CA LYS A 201 45.42 37.90 0.93
C LYS A 201 44.93 36.49 1.26
N GLY A 202 45.47 35.85 2.29
CA GLY A 202 44.99 34.54 2.76
C GLY A 202 43.52 34.61 3.20
N TRP A 203 43.18 35.56 4.06
CA TRP A 203 41.80 35.75 4.53
C TRP A 203 40.81 36.11 3.43
N ILE A 204 41.23 36.82 2.39
CA ILE A 204 40.40 37.09 1.20
C ILE A 204 40.09 35.80 0.44
N GLU A 205 41.05 34.87 0.30
CA GLU A 205 40.78 33.59 -0.35
C GLU A 205 39.90 32.70 0.53
N ASP A 206 40.11 32.69 1.85
CA ASP A 206 39.23 31.98 2.79
C ASP A 206 37.79 32.51 2.74
N GLU A 207 37.60 33.83 2.76
CA GLU A 207 36.29 34.48 2.60
C GLU A 207 35.59 34.09 1.30
N LYS A 208 36.34 34.10 0.20
CA LYS A 208 35.83 33.73 -1.12
C LYS A 208 35.43 32.25 -1.16
N ASN A 209 36.23 31.36 -0.58
CA ASN A 209 35.93 29.93 -0.51
C ASN A 209 34.63 29.68 0.27
N VAL A 210 34.49 30.29 1.45
CA VAL A 210 33.26 30.21 2.24
C VAL A 210 32.07 30.78 1.47
N ARG A 211 32.24 31.91 0.77
CA ARG A 211 31.16 32.54 0.01
C ARG A 211 30.67 31.67 -1.15
N VAL A 212 31.59 31.08 -1.92
CA VAL A 212 31.24 30.16 -3.01
C VAL A 212 30.44 28.97 -2.47
N ASP A 213 30.86 28.40 -1.34
CA ASP A 213 30.16 27.30 -0.70
C ASP A 213 28.76 27.69 -0.17
N MET A 214 28.64 28.87 0.45
CA MET A 214 27.35 29.44 0.86
C MET A 214 26.40 29.67 -0.31
N ASP A 215 26.88 30.22 -1.43
CA ASP A 215 26.06 30.46 -2.60
C ASP A 215 25.59 29.14 -3.25
N ALA A 216 26.40 28.09 -3.22
CA ALA A 216 26.02 26.76 -3.68
C ALA A 216 24.88 26.12 -2.85
N HIS A 217 24.79 26.44 -1.56
CA HIS A 217 23.77 25.89 -0.65
C HIS A 217 22.50 26.77 -0.54
N ARG A 218 22.48 27.95 -1.16
CA ARG A 218 21.33 28.88 -1.10
C ARG A 218 20.01 28.22 -1.56
N ASP A 219 20.06 27.45 -2.65
CA ASP A 219 18.88 26.78 -3.19
C ASP A 219 18.44 25.60 -2.32
N VAL A 220 19.39 24.90 -1.68
CA VAL A 220 19.11 23.82 -0.74
C VAL A 220 18.33 24.34 0.47
N ILE A 221 18.75 25.48 1.04
CA ILE A 221 18.05 26.12 2.16
C ILE A 221 16.60 26.44 1.80
N ARG A 222 16.38 27.09 0.65
CA ARG A 222 15.03 27.42 0.17
C ARG A 222 14.19 26.16 -0.03
N SER A 223 14.79 25.10 -0.57
CA SER A 223 14.10 23.84 -0.80
C SER A 223 13.70 23.18 0.52
N VAL A 224 14.59 23.15 1.52
CA VAL A 224 14.30 22.61 2.86
C VAL A 224 13.21 23.44 3.56
N GLU A 225 13.22 24.76 3.43
CA GLU A 225 12.17 25.64 3.95
C GLU A 225 10.79 25.37 3.31
N ASP A 226 10.74 25.19 1.98
CA ASP A 226 9.49 24.90 1.25
C ASP A 226 8.94 23.51 1.62
N MET A 227 9.77 22.46 1.51
CA MET A 227 9.34 21.10 1.89
C MET A 227 8.95 21.02 3.37
N GLY A 228 9.71 21.67 4.24
CA GLY A 228 9.41 21.75 5.66
C GLY A 228 8.07 22.44 5.95
N SER A 229 7.80 23.55 5.26
CA SER A 229 6.52 24.27 5.38
C SER A 229 5.33 23.43 4.90
N GLN A 230 5.50 22.69 3.80
CA GLN A 230 4.47 21.78 3.30
C GLN A 230 4.18 20.64 4.28
N LEU A 231 5.21 20.06 4.91
CA LEU A 231 5.05 19.02 5.92
C LEU A 231 4.32 19.55 7.16
N ILE A 232 4.72 20.72 7.69
CA ILE A 232 4.08 21.39 8.83
C ILE A 232 2.59 21.65 8.59
N HIS A 233 2.21 22.09 7.39
CA HIS A 233 0.82 22.39 7.05
C HIS A 233 -0.04 21.11 6.97
N ARG A 234 0.56 20.00 6.56
CA ARG A 234 -0.18 18.75 6.31
C ARG A 234 -0.30 17.87 7.54
N VAL A 235 0.77 17.73 8.33
CA VAL A 235 0.82 16.89 9.52
C VAL A 235 -0.20 17.36 10.56
N GLU A 236 -1.04 16.46 11.07
CA GLU A 236 -2.05 16.75 12.10
C GLU A 236 -1.44 16.77 13.51
N ASP A 237 -0.40 15.99 13.75
CA ASP A 237 0.29 15.90 15.04
C ASP A 237 0.93 17.24 15.43
N SER A 238 0.39 17.86 16.49
CA SER A 238 0.83 19.16 16.96
C SER A 238 2.28 19.16 17.45
N LYS A 239 2.77 18.05 18.04
CA LYS A 239 4.12 17.98 18.58
C LYS A 239 5.15 17.85 17.47
N GLU A 240 4.87 17.02 16.46
CA GLU A 240 5.70 16.91 15.27
C GLU A 240 5.76 18.25 14.52
N ARG A 241 4.61 18.92 14.39
CA ARG A 241 4.50 20.24 13.76
C ARG A 241 5.33 21.30 14.49
N GLU A 242 5.22 21.38 15.81
CA GLU A 242 5.95 22.35 16.64
C GLU A 242 7.46 22.10 16.57
N ARG A 243 7.90 20.85 16.79
CA ARG A 243 9.33 20.47 16.71
C ARG A 243 9.93 20.78 15.34
N LEU A 244 9.22 20.48 14.26
CA LEU A 244 9.72 20.77 12.91
C LEU A 244 9.76 22.28 12.65
N GLY A 245 8.74 23.02 13.10
CA GLY A 245 8.69 24.48 13.00
C GLY A 245 9.85 25.16 13.72
N GLU A 246 10.18 24.72 14.93
CA GLU A 246 11.33 25.23 15.69
C GLU A 246 12.65 25.02 14.96
N ARG A 247 12.89 23.81 14.43
CA ARG A 247 14.11 23.49 13.67
C ARG A 247 14.25 24.36 12.42
N LEU A 248 13.19 24.49 11.63
CA LEU A 248 13.22 25.33 10.41
C LEU A 248 13.42 26.81 10.73
N SER A 249 12.80 27.30 11.81
CA SER A 249 13.01 28.66 12.30
C SER A 249 14.47 28.89 12.69
N HIS A 250 15.07 27.93 13.40
CA HIS A 250 16.48 27.98 13.78
C HIS A 250 17.40 28.02 12.55
N VAL A 251 17.18 27.16 11.56
CA VAL A 251 17.89 27.18 10.27
C VAL A 251 17.75 28.54 9.58
N SER A 252 16.54 29.08 9.50
CA SER A 252 16.25 30.37 8.85
C SER A 252 16.95 31.55 9.54
N ILE A 253 16.96 31.57 10.88
CA ILE A 253 17.64 32.59 11.69
C ILE A 253 19.14 32.49 11.50
N ARG A 254 19.68 31.27 11.63
CA ARG A 254 21.10 31.01 11.53
C ARG A 254 21.63 31.35 10.14
N TRP A 255 20.90 31.04 9.08
CA TRP A 255 21.30 31.39 7.71
C TRP A 255 21.45 32.89 7.53
N ARG A 256 20.47 33.67 8.00
CA ARG A 256 20.56 35.15 7.96
C ARG A 256 21.75 35.67 8.76
N HIS A 257 22.05 35.07 9.90
CA HIS A 257 23.24 35.43 10.69
C HIS A 257 24.54 35.15 9.93
N LEU A 258 24.71 33.95 9.36
CA LEU A 258 25.90 33.58 8.60
C LEU A 258 26.12 34.50 7.40
N VAL A 259 25.05 34.80 6.64
CA VAL A 259 25.11 35.73 5.52
C VAL A 259 25.57 37.12 5.98
N GLY A 260 24.96 37.64 7.07
CA GLY A 260 25.35 38.94 7.63
C GLY A 260 26.80 38.99 8.11
N LEU A 261 27.28 37.93 8.75
CA LEU A 261 28.66 37.82 9.23
C LEU A 261 29.66 37.76 8.06
N ALA A 262 29.36 36.95 7.04
CA ALA A 262 30.19 36.86 5.83
C ALA A 262 30.29 38.21 5.11
N ASP A 263 29.18 38.94 5.00
CA ASP A 263 29.16 40.27 4.39
C ASP A 263 29.96 41.30 5.21
N ALA A 264 29.86 41.27 6.54
CA ALA A 264 30.64 42.14 7.42
C ALA A 264 32.16 41.89 7.30
N ILE A 265 32.58 40.63 7.30
CA ILE A 265 34.00 40.24 7.11
C ILE A 265 34.51 40.71 5.75
N ARG A 266 33.71 40.51 4.68
CA ARG A 266 34.05 40.97 3.34
C ARG A 266 34.26 42.48 3.32
N LEU A 267 33.34 43.25 3.90
CA LEU A 267 33.48 44.71 3.98
C LEU A 267 34.79 45.10 4.70
N LEU A 268 35.15 44.45 5.81
CA LEU A 268 36.40 44.72 6.54
C LEU A 268 37.66 44.43 5.69
N LEU A 269 37.68 43.29 4.98
CA LEU A 269 38.82 42.88 4.16
C LEU A 269 39.06 43.81 2.97
N PHE A 270 37.99 44.32 2.35
CA PHE A 270 38.07 45.09 1.12
C PHE A 270 38.03 46.61 1.33
N HIS A 271 37.48 47.17 2.42
CA HIS A 271 37.43 48.63 2.63
C HIS A 271 38.75 49.28 3.08
N LEU A 272 39.71 48.54 3.62
CA LEU A 272 41.07 49.06 3.93
C LEU A 272 41.96 49.23 2.68
N THR A 273 41.38 49.36 1.49
CA THR A 273 42.10 49.66 0.24
C THR A 273 42.06 51.16 -0.12
N TYR A 274 41.33 51.98 0.65
CA TYR A 274 41.11 53.42 0.40
C TYR A 274 41.62 54.36 1.52
N LEU A 275 42.42 53.85 2.46
CA LEU A 275 43.11 54.63 3.51
C LEU A 275 44.62 54.42 3.38
#